data_AF-A0A7J6XC53-F1
#
_entry.id   AF-A0A7J6XC53-F1
#
_cell.length_a   1.000
_cell.length_b   1.000
_cell.length_c   1.000
_cell.angle_alpha   90.00
_cell.angle_beta   90.00
_cell.angle_gamma   90.00
#
_symmetry.space_group_name_H-M   'P 1'
#
loop_
_entity.id
_entity.type
_entity.pdbx_description
1 polymer ?
#
loop_
_entity_poly.entity_id
_entity_poly.type
_entity_poly.pdbx_seq_one_letter_code
_entity_poly.pdbx_strand_id
1 'polypeptide(L)' 'ILGTGDLTVKLDIKARAFSASAKEKLESVGCSLTVLPGRKKWLPLSVVKNLARADEYFAKKKAAAVEASA' A
#
# COMPACT_ATOMS: atom_id res chain seq x y z
N ILE A 1 -8.07 11.23 -0.41
CA ILE A 1 -9.28 11.35 -1.26
C ILE A 1 -10.37 10.50 -0.65
N LEU A 2 -11.53 11.10 -0.46
CA LEU A 2 -12.73 10.44 0.04
C LEU A 2 -13.63 10.06 -1.15
N GLY A 3 -14.42 9.01 -1.01
CA GLY A 3 -15.21 8.40 -2.09
C GLY A 3 -16.63 8.93 -2.20
N THR A 4 -16.88 10.18 -1.79
CA THR A 4 -18.20 10.79 -1.82
C THR A 4 -18.44 11.44 -3.18
N GLY A 5 -19.54 11.08 -3.83
CA GLY A 5 -19.88 11.53 -5.20
C GLY A 5 -19.42 10.57 -6.28
N ASP A 6 -19.93 10.79 -7.50
CA ASP A 6 -19.62 10.01 -8.69
C ASP A 6 -18.69 10.79 -9.61
N LEU A 7 -17.71 10.10 -10.17
CA LEU A 7 -16.74 10.63 -11.12
C LEU A 7 -16.99 9.98 -12.48
N THR A 8 -17.36 10.79 -13.48
CA THR A 8 -17.60 10.36 -14.86
C THR A 8 -16.47 10.75 -15.81
N VAL A 9 -15.43 11.43 -15.32
CA VAL A 9 -14.30 11.91 -16.11
C VAL A 9 -13.04 11.16 -15.69
N LYS A 10 -12.28 10.71 -16.69
CA LYS A 10 -10.98 10.07 -16.48
C LYS A 10 -9.95 11.12 -16.07
N LEU A 11 -9.38 10.97 -14.87
CA LEU A 11 -8.43 11.92 -14.30
C LEU A 11 -7.16 11.21 -13.81
N ASP A 12 -6.03 11.90 -13.92
CA ASP A 12 -4.77 11.50 -13.32
C ASP A 12 -4.65 12.13 -11.93
N ILE A 13 -4.75 11.30 -10.89
CA ILE A 13 -4.84 11.78 -9.51
C ILE A 13 -3.59 11.38 -8.73
N LYS A 14 -2.83 12.39 -8.30
CA LYS A 14 -1.63 12.23 -7.47
C LYS A 14 -1.94 12.65 -6.03
N ALA A 15 -2.03 11.69 -5.11
CA ALA A 15 -2.33 11.96 -3.71
C ALA A 15 -1.62 10.98 -2.76
N ARG A 16 -1.41 11.37 -1.50
CA ARG A 16 -0.71 10.53 -0.50
C ARG A 16 -1.58 9.41 0.07
N ALA A 17 -2.89 9.66 0.24
CA ALA A 17 -3.81 8.72 0.88
C ALA A 17 -5.18 8.75 0.19
N PHE A 18 -5.76 7.57 0.01
CA PHE A 18 -7.08 7.34 -0.55
C PHE A 18 -7.87 6.46 0.43
N SER A 19 -9.15 6.73 0.63
CA SER A 19 -10.03 5.79 1.33
C SER A 19 -10.24 4.53 0.47
N ALA A 20 -10.57 3.39 1.11
CA ALA A 20 -10.84 2.14 0.39
C ALA A 20 -11.93 2.33 -0.68
N SER A 21 -13.06 2.91 -0.29
CA SER A 21 -14.18 3.20 -1.19
C SER A 21 -13.83 4.18 -2.32
N ALA A 22 -12.83 5.06 -2.13
CA ALA A 22 -12.39 5.96 -3.19
C ALA A 22 -11.51 5.23 -4.21
N LYS A 23 -10.64 4.31 -3.77
CA LYS A 23 -9.80 3.52 -4.68
C LYS A 23 -10.66 2.67 -5.61
N GLU A 24 -11.63 1.95 -5.05
CA GLU A 24 -12.54 1.08 -5.81
C GLU A 24 -13.31 1.85 -6.89
N LYS A 25 -13.86 3.02 -6.53
CA LYS A 25 -14.60 3.88 -7.47
C LYS A 25 -13.69 4.46 -8.55
N LEU A 26 -12.49 4.92 -8.19
CA LEU A 26 -11.55 5.52 -9.12
C LEU A 26 -10.93 4.48 -10.07
N GLU A 27 -10.70 3.25 -9.61
CA GLU A 27 -10.27 2.12 -10.44
C GLU A 27 -11.37 1.68 -11.40
N SER A 28 -12.63 1.66 -10.95
CA SER A 28 -13.80 1.34 -11.80
C SER A 28 -13.99 2.33 -12.95
N VAL A 29 -13.66 3.61 -12.72
CA VAL A 29 -13.69 4.67 -13.74
C VAL A 29 -12.42 4.67 -14.62
N GLY A 30 -11.41 3.87 -14.26
CA GLY A 30 -10.14 3.77 -14.98
C GLY A 30 -9.22 4.97 -14.79
N CYS A 31 -9.30 5.65 -13.63
CA CYS A 31 -8.43 6.78 -13.28
C CYS A 31 -7.01 6.31 -12.92
N SER A 32 -6.00 7.11 -13.26
CA SER A 32 -4.60 6.82 -12.90
C SER A 32 -4.32 7.32 -11.48
N LEU A 33 -4.09 6.41 -10.53
CA LEU A 33 -3.86 6.74 -9.12
C LEU A 33 -2.37 6.64 -8.77
N THR A 34 -1.70 7.78 -8.64
CA THR A 34 -0.30 7.79 -8.17
C THR A 34 -0.26 8.11 -6.67
N VAL A 35 0.16 7.13 -5.87
CA VAL A 35 0.39 7.33 -4.43
C VAL A 35 1.72 8.03 -4.23
N LEU A 36 1.68 9.26 -3.72
CA LEU A 36 2.90 10.02 -3.43
C LEU A 36 3.61 9.45 -2.19
N PRO A 37 4.94 9.24 -2.24
CA PRO A 37 5.68 8.79 -1.08
C PRO A 37 5.58 9.82 0.05
N GLY A 38 5.32 9.34 1.26
CA GLY A 38 5.36 10.19 2.46
C GLY A 38 6.79 10.63 2.81
N ARG A 39 6.89 11.55 3.76
CA ARG A 39 8.20 11.91 4.34
C ARG A 39 8.81 10.67 5.00
N LYS A 40 10.06 10.37 4.65
CA LYS A 40 10.82 9.27 5.25
C LYS A 40 11.02 9.58 6.74
N LYS A 41 10.43 8.74 7.61
CA LYS A 41 10.69 8.82 9.05
C LYS A 41 12.15 8.45 9.29
N TRP A 42 12.90 9.33 9.94
CA TRP A 42 14.24 8.98 10.38
C TRP A 42 14.13 7.95 11.49
N LEU A 43 14.79 6.81 11.30
CA LEU A 43 14.84 5.72 12.26
C LEU A 43 16.32 5.40 12.51
N PRO A 44 16.68 5.12 13.78
CA PRO A 44 18.04 4.72 14.09
C PRO A 44 18.35 3.36 13.45
N LEU A 45 19.64 3.14 13.15
CA LEU A 45 20.12 1.95 12.44
C LEU A 45 19.75 0.63 13.14
N SER A 46 19.68 0.63 14.47
CA SER A 46 19.24 -0.53 15.26
C SER A 46 17.80 -0.93 14.96
N VAL A 47 16.89 0.04 14.87
CA VAL A 47 15.47 -0.19 14.57
C VAL A 47 15.31 -0.70 13.15
N VAL A 48 16.08 -0.18 12.19
CA VAL A 48 16.09 -0.68 10.80
C VAL A 48 16.53 -2.15 10.72
N LYS A 49 17.59 -2.53 11.45
CA LYS A 49 18.07 -3.93 11.50
C LYS A 49 17.04 -4.88 12.10
N ASN A 50 16.34 -4.46 13.15
CA ASN A 50 15.32 -5.28 13.79
C ASN A 50 14.09 -5.50 12.89
N LEU A 51 13.66 -4.46 12.17
CA LEU A 51 12.57 -4.56 11.19
C LEU A 51 12.94 -5.54 10.06
N ALA A 52 14.15 -5.43 9.49
CA ALA A 52 14.61 -6.35 8.45
C ALA A 52 14.66 -7.81 8.94
N ARG A 53 15.15 -8.05 10.16
CA ARG A 53 15.15 -9.40 10.77
C ARG A 53 13.73 -9.95 10.94
N ALA A 54 12.77 -9.11 11.33
CA ALA A 54 11.37 -9.52 11.48
C ALA A 54 10.75 -9.88 10.13
N ASP A 55 10.96 -9.05 9.11
CA ASP A 55 10.47 -9.29 7.75
C ASP A 55 11.00 -10.60 7.18
N GLU A 56 12.29 -10.89 7.36
CA GLU A 56 12.91 -12.17 6.94
C GLU A 56 12.28 -13.38 7.66
N TYR A 57 12.06 -13.27 8.98
CA TYR A 57 11.45 -14.35 9.75
C TYR A 57 10.00 -14.61 9.29
N PHE A 58 9.20 -13.56 9.11
CA PHE A 58 7.82 -13.71 8.64
C PHE A 58 7.74 -14.20 7.21
N ALA A 59 8.66 -13.78 6.32
CA ALA A 59 8.75 -14.29 4.96
C ALA A 59 9.04 -15.79 4.95
N LYS A 60 10.06 -16.24 5.70
CA LYS A 60 10.39 -17.66 5.83
C LYS A 60 9.24 -18.48 6.41
N LYS A 61 8.58 -17.96 7.44
CA LYS A 61 7.45 -18.65 8.07
C LYS A 61 6.22 -18.70 7.16
N LYS A 62 5.92 -17.63 6.41
CA LYS A 62 4.85 -17.64 5.40
C LYS A 62 5.16 -18.62 4.27
N ALA A 63 6.38 -18.66 3.77
CA ALA A 63 6.78 -19.61 2.74
C ALA A 63 6.61 -21.06 3.22
N ALA A 64 7.12 -21.38 4.40
CA ALA A 64 6.94 -22.70 5.01
C ALA A 64 5.47 -23.05 5.28
N ALA A 65 4.63 -22.06 5.64
CA ALA A 65 3.20 -22.27 5.83
C ALA A 65 2.48 -22.54 4.49
N VAL A 66 2.86 -21.82 3.42
CA VAL A 66 2.34 -22.07 2.07
C VAL A 66 2.75 -23.46 1.58
N GLU A 67 4.00 -23.86 1.78
CA GLU A 67 4.51 -25.19 1.44
C GLU A 67 3.87 -26.32 2.26
N ALA A 68 3.48 -26.07 3.52
CA ALA A 68 2.79 -27.06 4.35
C ALA A 68 1.28 -27.16 4.06
N SER A 69 0.71 -26.16 3.39
CA SER A 69 -0.71 -26.11 3.00
C SER A 69 -0.98 -26.44 1.52
N ALA A 70 0.09 -26.66 0.75
CA ALA A 70 0.06 -27.08 -0.65
C ALA A 70 0.26 -28.59 -0.76
#